data_AF-A0A545AI99-F1
#
_entry.id   AF-A0A545AI99-F1
#
_cell.length_a   1.000
_cell.length_b   1.000
_cell.length_c   1.000
_cell.angle_alpha   90.00
_cell.angle_beta   90.00
_cell.angle_gamma   90.00
#
_symmetry.space_group_name_H-M   'P 1'
#
loop_
_entity.id
_entity.type
_entity.pdbx_description
1 polymer ?
#
loop_
_entity_poly.entity_id
_entity_poly.type
_entity_poly.pdbx_seq_one_letter_code
_entity_poly.pdbx_strand_id
1 'polypeptide(L)'
;MAGRTAPLRVFLSCTSELAAPRGESFVDAAIRAVNRAGHAPDHMQWFGASADTPVDESERRVRGSNLFVGLLGHRYGTEVPDRSGVSYTEAEFDAAVEAGIPRLIFLRDGVPTDVEQRQVVFRAKASEAVVDRFETPGELELRLFAALTRHAEDHDDALVDRLVRILRRDPVPDAARAVRALPPERAARALAEADAQDAADVLGHLASPGIMAGSWAGSALAAMKPRRADAILDLVGDRFTAARLRAARRAATAIADASAKSAALGDATEPMTAAGPSPRNTLGYVQRFARGTITWTPTGGTRVLTADIADCFDRHGGTTGVLGFPIGALQAVPHSPFGTRGGFQEFEGNVSGNGVVRRTEHGAFASWGPLAEYHRSTPGLGFPLGDLVIVPGLAKPGFYQEYEAGIVTWTDSAGGQILRDEIAEEHLGNGGGIVFATGPAEPSPRSPQGTDGVTQRVEVADGAYERGFADRLFAPRPQVVRTTSSLEVDVTVRPAVAYSSDVGGTVVLSDRVDERYAEAGGTGGPLGFPLEAVRWPWPAQPFEGGVMSREGVVVSGAIHSLLRADRALAARLGEPEENKQGAIQFFANGVVTIRNGIAEPWVRP
;
A
#
# COMPACT_ATOMS: atom_id res chain seq x y z
N MET A 1 8.26 -3.93 -23.59
CA MET A 1 7.84 -4.98 -24.55
C MET A 1 6.32 -4.94 -24.59
N ALA A 2 5.71 -4.48 -25.67
CA ALA A 2 4.26 -4.32 -25.80
C ALA A 2 3.64 -5.56 -26.48
N GLY A 3 2.48 -6.00 -26.00
CA GLY A 3 1.56 -6.89 -26.71
C GLY A 3 1.93 -8.38 -26.78
N ARG A 4 1.98 -9.11 -25.66
CA ARG A 4 1.94 -10.59 -25.71
C ARG A 4 0.51 -11.08 -25.55
N THR A 5 0.13 -11.97 -26.46
CA THR A 5 -1.11 -12.75 -26.48
C THR A 5 -1.31 -13.50 -25.16
N ALA A 6 -2.56 -13.75 -24.75
CA ALA A 6 -2.80 -14.68 -23.63
C ALA A 6 -2.15 -16.04 -23.97
N PRO A 7 -1.42 -16.67 -23.03
CA PRO A 7 -0.66 -17.88 -23.34
C PRO A 7 -1.60 -19.00 -23.80
N LEU A 8 -1.39 -19.52 -25.01
CA LEU A 8 -2.07 -20.72 -25.48
C LEU A 8 -1.63 -21.91 -24.63
N ARG A 9 -2.55 -22.82 -24.31
CA ARG A 9 -2.19 -24.14 -23.78
C ARG A 9 -1.75 -25.03 -24.93
N VAL A 10 -0.46 -25.37 -24.96
CA VAL A 10 0.15 -26.18 -26.01
C VAL A 10 0.41 -27.57 -25.46
N PHE A 11 -0.33 -28.56 -25.96
CA PHE A 11 -0.12 -29.95 -25.58
C PHE A 11 1.07 -30.51 -26.38
N LEU A 12 2.12 -30.92 -25.67
CA LEU A 12 3.31 -31.55 -26.23
C LEU A 12 3.15 -33.08 -26.14
N SER A 13 3.00 -33.73 -27.28
CA SER A 13 3.06 -35.18 -27.39
C SER A 13 4.38 -35.59 -28.02
N CYS A 14 5.08 -36.57 -27.45
CA CYS A 14 6.34 -37.06 -28.01
C CYS A 14 6.44 -38.58 -27.98
N THR A 15 7.13 -39.16 -28.96
CA THR A 15 7.50 -40.57 -28.90
C THR A 15 8.57 -40.78 -27.82
N SER A 16 8.49 -41.89 -27.09
CA SER A 16 9.27 -42.13 -25.86
C SER A 16 10.79 -42.05 -26.02
N GLU A 17 11.31 -42.26 -27.23
CA GLU A 17 12.75 -42.14 -27.52
C GLU A 17 13.27 -40.70 -27.55
N LEU A 18 12.39 -39.70 -27.72
CA LEU A 18 12.74 -38.29 -27.75
C LEU A 18 12.84 -37.68 -26.34
N ALA A 19 12.37 -38.41 -25.33
CA ALA A 19 12.42 -38.04 -23.91
C ALA A 19 13.72 -38.52 -23.20
N ALA A 20 14.79 -38.79 -23.95
CA ALA A 20 15.96 -39.55 -23.47
C ALA A 20 16.69 -38.95 -22.23
N PRO A 21 17.18 -39.80 -21.29
CA PRO A 21 17.82 -39.36 -20.03
C PRO A 21 19.32 -39.00 -20.12
N ARG A 22 19.98 -39.12 -21.28
CA ARG A 22 21.41 -38.79 -21.45
C ARG A 22 21.64 -37.99 -22.73
N GLY A 23 21.72 -36.67 -22.60
CA GLY A 23 21.88 -35.68 -23.68
C GLY A 23 20.96 -34.48 -23.49
N GLU A 24 20.99 -33.49 -24.40
CA GLU A 24 19.94 -32.45 -24.45
C GLU A 24 18.61 -33.07 -24.90
N SER A 25 17.59 -33.00 -24.04
CA SER A 25 16.25 -33.53 -24.31
C SER A 25 15.53 -32.71 -25.38
N PHE A 26 14.93 -33.39 -26.37
CA PHE A 26 14.08 -32.75 -27.38
C PHE A 26 12.80 -32.18 -26.76
N VAL A 27 12.30 -32.82 -25.70
CA VAL A 27 11.14 -32.34 -24.93
C VAL A 27 11.50 -31.03 -24.22
N ASP A 28 12.69 -30.93 -23.61
CA ASP A 28 13.13 -29.69 -22.96
C ASP A 28 13.32 -28.56 -23.98
N ALA A 29 13.85 -28.88 -25.16
CA ALA A 29 13.95 -27.93 -26.28
C ALA A 29 12.57 -27.43 -26.73
N ALA A 30 11.59 -28.33 -26.83
CA ALA A 30 10.22 -27.95 -27.17
C ALA A 30 9.57 -27.09 -26.07
N ILE A 31 9.76 -27.43 -24.79
CA ILE A 31 9.29 -26.64 -23.64
C ILE A 31 9.91 -25.24 -23.67
N ARG A 32 11.21 -25.12 -23.92
CA ARG A 32 11.89 -23.82 -24.07
C ARG A 32 11.29 -23.01 -25.21
N ALA A 33 11.04 -23.63 -26.36
CA ALA A 33 10.40 -22.96 -27.50
C ALA A 33 9.00 -22.42 -27.14
N VAL A 34 8.15 -23.24 -26.51
CA VAL A 34 6.79 -22.86 -26.09
C VAL A 34 6.83 -21.72 -25.07
N ASN A 35 7.70 -21.82 -24.05
CA ASN A 35 7.87 -20.76 -23.05
C ASN A 35 8.40 -19.45 -23.68
N ARG A 36 9.36 -19.56 -24.61
CA ARG A 36 9.93 -18.41 -25.33
C ARG A 36 8.88 -17.72 -26.19
N ALA A 37 8.05 -18.50 -26.88
CA ALA A 37 6.86 -18.02 -27.61
C ALA A 37 5.80 -17.41 -26.69
N GLY A 38 5.87 -17.69 -25.38
CA GLY A 38 4.95 -17.14 -24.39
C GLY A 38 3.66 -17.88 -24.23
N HIS A 39 3.71 -19.18 -24.44
CA HIS A 39 2.61 -20.10 -24.28
C HIS A 39 2.88 -21.03 -23.10
N ALA A 40 1.85 -21.73 -22.64
CA ALA A 40 1.93 -22.66 -21.53
C ALA A 40 2.09 -24.09 -22.08
N PRO A 41 3.25 -24.74 -21.91
CA PRO A 41 3.42 -26.14 -22.30
C PRO A 41 2.65 -27.05 -21.33
N ASP A 42 1.95 -28.05 -21.87
CA ASP A 42 1.33 -29.14 -21.13
C ASP A 42 1.92 -30.46 -21.65
N HIS A 43 2.41 -31.32 -20.76
CA HIS A 43 3.10 -32.56 -21.13
C HIS A 43 2.87 -33.62 -20.05
N MET A 44 2.74 -34.89 -20.46
CA MET A 44 2.39 -36.01 -19.55
C MET A 44 3.29 -36.13 -18.32
N GLN A 45 4.57 -35.76 -18.42
CA GLN A 45 5.53 -35.80 -17.31
C GLN A 45 5.17 -34.91 -16.11
N TRP A 46 4.20 -34.00 -16.28
CA TRP A 46 3.73 -33.09 -15.23
C TRP A 46 2.31 -33.41 -14.74
N PHE A 47 1.74 -34.54 -15.18
CA PHE A 47 0.43 -34.96 -14.68
C PHE A 47 0.57 -35.44 -13.22
N GLY A 48 -0.28 -34.90 -12.35
CA GLY A 48 -0.32 -35.28 -10.94
C GLY A 48 -1.07 -36.60 -10.73
N ALA A 49 -1.22 -37.01 -9.47
CA ALA A 49 -2.06 -38.17 -9.15
C ALA A 49 -3.52 -37.90 -9.56
N SER A 50 -4.06 -38.74 -10.45
CA SER A 50 -5.43 -38.68 -10.96
C SER A 50 -6.16 -40.00 -10.70
N ALA A 51 -7.49 -39.94 -10.63
CA ALA A 51 -8.35 -41.12 -10.52
C ALA A 51 -8.63 -41.79 -11.89
N ASP A 52 -8.35 -41.08 -12.99
CA ASP A 52 -8.52 -41.57 -14.36
C ASP A 52 -7.32 -42.39 -14.84
N THR A 53 -7.50 -43.18 -15.90
CA THR A 53 -6.37 -43.85 -16.55
C THR A 53 -5.44 -42.82 -17.22
N PRO A 54 -4.14 -43.11 -17.37
CA PRO A 54 -3.19 -42.17 -18.01
C PRO A 54 -3.59 -41.74 -19.43
N VAL A 55 -4.28 -42.61 -20.18
CA VAL A 55 -4.77 -42.30 -21.53
C VAL A 55 -6.02 -41.41 -21.48
N ASP A 56 -6.94 -41.66 -20.55
CA ASP A 56 -8.14 -40.82 -20.40
C ASP A 56 -7.76 -39.40 -19.93
N GLU A 57 -6.79 -39.29 -19.02
CA GLU A 57 -6.25 -38.00 -18.62
C GLU A 57 -5.54 -37.29 -19.76
N SER A 58 -4.69 -37.98 -20.53
CA SER A 58 -3.96 -37.34 -21.63
C SER A 58 -4.91 -36.88 -22.74
N GLU A 59 -5.89 -37.69 -23.13
CA GLU A 59 -6.91 -37.28 -24.11
C GLU A 59 -7.76 -36.09 -23.61
N ARG A 60 -8.14 -36.07 -22.32
CA ARG A 60 -8.85 -34.93 -21.73
C ARG A 60 -7.99 -33.67 -21.78
N ARG A 61 -6.70 -33.78 -21.47
CA ARG A 61 -5.73 -32.66 -21.53
C ARG A 61 -5.58 -32.14 -22.95
N VAL A 62 -5.48 -33.04 -23.94
CA VAL A 62 -5.51 -32.69 -25.36
C VAL A 62 -6.78 -31.92 -25.70
N ARG A 63 -7.97 -32.44 -25.36
CA ARG A 63 -9.27 -31.78 -25.62
C ARG A 63 -9.39 -30.40 -24.96
N GLY A 64 -8.66 -30.16 -23.87
CA GLY A 64 -8.59 -28.86 -23.19
C GLY A 64 -7.50 -27.91 -23.73
N SER A 65 -6.65 -28.35 -24.64
CA SER A 65 -5.56 -27.54 -25.21
C SER A 65 -6.04 -26.64 -26.36
N ASN A 66 -5.27 -25.60 -26.67
CA ASN A 66 -5.54 -24.71 -27.81
C ASN A 66 -4.77 -25.14 -29.06
N LEU A 67 -3.69 -25.89 -28.90
CA LEU A 67 -2.79 -26.32 -29.96
C LEU A 67 -2.16 -27.65 -29.56
N PHE A 68 -2.14 -28.60 -30.48
CA PHE A 68 -1.42 -29.86 -30.34
C PHE A 68 -0.09 -29.80 -31.08
N VAL A 69 0.99 -30.19 -30.42
CA VAL A 69 2.32 -30.33 -31.01
C VAL A 69 2.78 -31.78 -30.88
N GLY A 70 2.95 -32.46 -32.01
CA GLY A 70 3.41 -33.83 -32.06
C GLY A 70 4.88 -33.92 -32.45
N LEU A 71 5.74 -34.44 -31.57
CA LEU A 71 7.16 -34.71 -31.84
C LEU A 71 7.32 -36.19 -32.15
N LEU A 72 7.47 -36.53 -33.43
CA LEU A 72 7.48 -37.92 -33.89
C LEU A 72 8.90 -38.36 -34.28
N GLY A 73 9.41 -39.30 -33.51
CA GLY A 73 10.68 -39.98 -33.78
C GLY A 73 10.56 -41.17 -34.77
N HIS A 74 11.57 -42.01 -34.78
CA HIS A 74 11.70 -43.24 -35.57
C HIS A 74 11.02 -44.47 -34.91
N ARG A 75 10.76 -44.44 -33.60
CA ARG A 75 10.03 -45.51 -32.86
C ARG A 75 8.59 -45.16 -32.55
N TYR A 76 7.70 -46.15 -32.52
CA TYR A 76 6.24 -45.96 -32.37
C TYR A 76 5.78 -45.42 -31.01
N GLY A 77 6.60 -45.63 -29.97
CA GLY A 77 6.29 -45.20 -28.60
C GLY A 77 5.62 -46.30 -27.76
N THR A 78 5.18 -45.94 -26.55
CA THR A 78 4.60 -46.88 -25.59
C THR A 78 3.13 -47.16 -25.91
N GLU A 79 2.75 -48.44 -25.96
CA GLU A 79 1.36 -48.85 -26.18
C GLU A 79 0.48 -48.58 -24.95
N VAL A 80 -0.78 -48.24 -25.21
CA VAL A 80 -1.81 -48.11 -24.17
C VAL A 80 -2.23 -49.52 -23.75
N PRO A 81 -2.09 -49.90 -22.46
CA PRO A 81 -2.34 -51.27 -21.99
C PRO A 81 -3.72 -51.83 -22.37
N ASP A 82 -4.75 -50.98 -22.37
CA ASP A 82 -6.15 -51.36 -22.62
C ASP A 82 -6.62 -51.07 -24.06
N ARG A 83 -5.73 -50.59 -24.95
CA ARG A 83 -6.01 -50.39 -26.38
C ARG A 83 -4.94 -51.05 -27.24
N SER A 84 -5.23 -52.29 -27.64
CA SER A 84 -4.36 -53.13 -28.47
C SER A 84 -3.85 -52.38 -29.70
N GLY A 85 -2.53 -52.15 -29.75
CA GLY A 85 -1.82 -51.67 -30.93
C GLY A 85 -1.82 -50.16 -31.15
N VAL A 86 -2.25 -49.36 -30.17
CA VAL A 86 -2.24 -47.89 -30.25
C VAL A 86 -1.26 -47.32 -29.21
N SER A 87 -0.36 -46.44 -29.62
CA SER A 87 0.54 -45.74 -28.69
C SER A 87 -0.14 -44.54 -28.03
N TYR A 88 0.35 -44.10 -26.86
CA TYR A 88 -0.14 -42.88 -26.21
C TYR A 88 -0.09 -41.66 -27.16
N THR A 89 1.02 -41.52 -27.90
CA THR A 89 1.21 -40.45 -28.88
C THR A 89 0.18 -40.50 -30.01
N GLU A 90 -0.19 -41.70 -30.50
CA GLU A 90 -1.24 -41.85 -31.52
C GLU A 90 -2.64 -41.57 -30.95
N ALA A 91 -2.96 -42.06 -29.75
CA ALA A 91 -4.23 -41.77 -29.08
C ALA A 91 -4.43 -40.26 -28.85
N GLU A 92 -3.38 -39.55 -28.43
CA GLU A 92 -3.39 -38.10 -28.25
C GLU A 92 -3.57 -37.34 -29.58
N PHE A 93 -2.89 -37.78 -30.64
CA PHE A 93 -3.08 -37.22 -31.98
C PHE A 93 -4.53 -37.40 -32.47
N ASP A 94 -5.09 -38.59 -32.30
CA ASP A 94 -6.46 -38.90 -32.71
C ASP A 94 -7.48 -38.08 -31.91
N ALA A 95 -7.27 -37.90 -30.61
CA ALA A 95 -8.09 -37.01 -29.79
C ALA A 95 -8.03 -35.55 -30.27
N ALA A 96 -6.86 -35.07 -30.71
CA ALA A 96 -6.72 -33.73 -31.29
C ALA A 96 -7.42 -33.61 -32.66
N VAL A 97 -7.42 -34.68 -33.46
CA VAL A 97 -8.16 -34.76 -34.73
C VAL A 97 -9.66 -34.70 -34.49
N GLU A 98 -10.18 -35.56 -33.61
CA GLU A 98 -11.60 -35.62 -33.26
C GLU A 98 -12.12 -34.29 -32.69
N ALA A 99 -11.32 -33.63 -31.86
CA ALA A 99 -11.67 -32.35 -31.23
C ALA A 99 -11.47 -31.13 -32.16
N GLY A 100 -10.95 -31.32 -33.38
CA GLY A 100 -10.71 -30.22 -34.32
C GLY A 100 -9.62 -29.24 -33.86
N ILE A 101 -8.72 -29.67 -32.97
CA ILE A 101 -7.65 -28.83 -32.44
C ILE A 101 -6.58 -28.65 -33.53
N PRO A 102 -6.04 -27.44 -33.75
CA PRO A 102 -4.93 -27.23 -34.66
C PRO A 102 -3.70 -28.08 -34.26
N ARG A 103 -2.99 -28.62 -35.25
CA ARG A 103 -1.88 -29.57 -35.03
C ARG A 103 -0.63 -29.11 -35.78
N LEU A 104 0.49 -29.01 -35.07
CA LEU A 104 1.82 -28.83 -35.65
C LEU A 104 2.63 -30.12 -35.40
N ILE A 105 3.06 -30.78 -36.47
CA ILE A 105 3.75 -32.07 -36.40
C ILE A 105 5.21 -31.86 -36.78
N PHE A 106 6.12 -32.28 -35.89
CA PHE A 106 7.55 -32.22 -36.09
C PHE A 106 8.07 -33.65 -36.25
N LEU A 107 8.66 -33.94 -37.40
CA LEU A 107 9.20 -35.27 -37.71
C LEU A 107 10.71 -35.26 -37.56
N ARG A 108 11.25 -36.22 -36.80
CA ARG A 108 12.71 -36.39 -36.71
C ARG A 108 13.26 -36.96 -38.01
N ASP A 109 14.26 -36.30 -38.59
CA ASP A 109 14.97 -36.77 -39.77
C ASP A 109 16.02 -37.84 -39.43
N GLY A 110 16.44 -38.60 -40.45
CA GLY A 110 17.37 -39.72 -40.33
C GLY A 110 16.80 -41.07 -40.80
N VAL A 111 17.67 -42.05 -41.01
CA VAL A 111 17.30 -43.41 -41.41
C VAL A 111 17.06 -44.26 -40.14
N PRO A 112 15.86 -44.84 -39.94
CA PRO A 112 15.60 -45.71 -38.80
C PRO A 112 16.53 -46.93 -38.83
N THR A 113 17.13 -47.27 -37.70
CA THR A 113 17.89 -48.52 -37.53
C THR A 113 16.99 -49.75 -37.41
N ASP A 114 15.72 -49.54 -37.03
CA ASP A 114 14.68 -50.56 -36.95
C ASP A 114 13.37 -49.94 -37.51
N VAL A 115 12.77 -50.57 -38.52
CA VAL A 115 11.59 -50.03 -39.21
C VAL A 115 10.35 -50.70 -38.66
N GLU A 116 9.73 -50.05 -37.67
CA GLU A 116 8.43 -50.44 -37.17
C GLU A 116 7.34 -49.96 -38.16
N GLN A 117 6.70 -50.90 -38.87
CA GLN A 117 5.66 -50.59 -39.88
C GLN A 117 4.55 -49.69 -39.32
N ARG A 118 4.20 -49.83 -38.04
CA ARG A 118 3.19 -49.01 -37.36
C ARG A 118 3.61 -47.54 -37.26
N GLN A 119 4.89 -47.27 -36.98
CA GLN A 119 5.40 -45.90 -36.95
C GLN A 119 5.46 -45.27 -38.35
N VAL A 120 5.71 -46.07 -39.39
CA VAL A 120 5.62 -45.60 -40.78
C VAL A 120 4.18 -45.17 -41.12
N VAL A 121 3.19 -45.99 -40.73
CA VAL A 121 1.76 -45.68 -40.94
C VAL A 121 1.35 -44.43 -40.14
N PHE A 122 1.75 -44.33 -38.87
CA PHE A 122 1.42 -43.17 -38.04
C PHE A 122 2.07 -41.88 -38.54
N ARG A 123 3.35 -41.90 -38.95
CA ARG A 123 4.02 -40.74 -39.54
C ARG A 123 3.38 -40.32 -40.86
N ALA A 124 2.89 -41.27 -41.67
CA ALA A 124 2.14 -40.96 -42.89
C ALA A 124 0.78 -40.31 -42.56
N LYS A 125 0.02 -40.87 -41.61
CA LYS A 125 -1.25 -40.31 -41.12
C LYS A 125 -1.07 -38.91 -40.54
N ALA A 126 -0.05 -38.69 -39.72
CA ALA A 126 0.25 -37.39 -39.12
C ALA A 126 0.77 -36.36 -40.13
N SER A 127 1.24 -36.80 -41.31
CA SER A 127 1.77 -35.90 -42.34
C SER A 127 0.71 -35.09 -43.08
N GLU A 128 -0.57 -35.38 -42.88
CA GLU A 128 -1.70 -34.62 -43.43
C GLU A 128 -1.93 -33.28 -42.68
N ALA A 129 -1.24 -33.05 -41.56
CA ALA A 129 -1.26 -31.79 -40.81
C ALA A 129 -0.12 -30.83 -41.26
N VAL A 130 0.06 -29.70 -40.57
CA VAL A 130 1.22 -28.82 -40.80
C VAL A 130 2.47 -29.53 -40.28
N VAL A 131 3.40 -29.87 -41.18
CA VAL A 131 4.59 -30.68 -40.87
C VAL A 131 5.88 -29.88 -41.05
N ASP A 132 6.79 -29.98 -40.08
CA ASP A 132 8.19 -29.56 -40.21
C ASP A 132 9.13 -30.70 -39.75
N ARG A 133 10.41 -30.61 -40.07
CA ARG A 133 11.42 -31.64 -39.80
C ARG A 133 12.55 -31.13 -38.92
N PHE A 134 13.20 -32.01 -38.16
CA PHE A 134 14.33 -31.66 -37.31
C PHE A 134 15.32 -32.81 -37.14
N GLU A 135 16.60 -32.51 -36.96
CA GLU A 135 17.64 -33.50 -36.63
C GLU A 135 18.15 -33.33 -35.19
N THR A 136 18.23 -32.08 -34.70
CA THR A 136 18.84 -31.74 -33.40
C THR A 136 17.88 -31.00 -32.47
N PRO A 137 18.10 -31.02 -31.13
CA PRO A 137 17.27 -30.28 -30.19
C PRO A 137 17.26 -28.76 -30.43
N GLY A 138 18.40 -28.15 -30.76
CA GLY A 138 18.47 -26.71 -31.05
C GLY A 138 17.71 -26.30 -32.32
N GLU A 139 17.70 -27.16 -33.34
CA GLU A 139 16.88 -26.95 -34.55
C GLU A 139 15.39 -27.08 -34.26
N LEU A 140 14.98 -28.08 -33.48
CA LEU A 140 13.61 -28.23 -33.04
C LEU A 140 13.14 -27.00 -32.27
N GLU A 141 13.94 -26.48 -31.33
CA GLU A 141 13.60 -25.28 -30.56
C GLU A 141 13.33 -24.07 -31.47
N LEU A 142 14.22 -23.83 -32.45
CA LEU A 142 14.10 -22.72 -33.38
C LEU A 142 12.87 -22.85 -34.29
N ARG A 143 12.68 -24.03 -34.91
CA ARG A 143 11.59 -24.29 -35.86
C ARG A 143 10.24 -24.28 -35.17
N LEU A 144 10.14 -24.90 -33.99
CA LEU A 144 8.92 -24.86 -33.18
C LEU A 144 8.58 -23.43 -32.74
N PHE A 145 9.57 -22.65 -32.26
CA PHE A 145 9.34 -21.25 -31.92
C PHE A 145 8.81 -20.43 -33.12
N ALA A 146 9.40 -20.61 -34.30
CA ALA A 146 8.94 -19.93 -35.52
C ALA A 146 7.52 -20.36 -35.94
N ALA A 147 7.22 -21.66 -35.86
CA ALA A 147 5.89 -22.19 -36.19
C ALA A 147 4.81 -21.71 -35.21
N LEU A 148 5.11 -21.67 -33.91
CA LEU A 148 4.21 -21.13 -32.88
C LEU A 148 3.95 -19.63 -33.11
N THR A 149 5.00 -18.87 -33.46
CA THR A 149 4.86 -17.43 -33.74
C THR A 149 3.96 -17.19 -34.94
N ARG A 150 4.17 -17.91 -36.05
CA ARG A 150 3.34 -17.81 -37.25
C ARG A 150 1.89 -18.24 -37.01
N HIS A 151 1.68 -19.35 -36.28
CA HIS A 151 0.35 -19.82 -35.95
C HIS A 151 -0.43 -18.81 -35.10
N ALA A 152 0.24 -18.14 -34.17
CA ALA A 152 -0.36 -17.06 -33.39
C ALA A 152 -0.73 -15.85 -34.27
N GLU A 153 0.11 -15.49 -35.24
CA GLU A 153 -0.16 -14.42 -36.21
C GLU A 153 -1.37 -14.76 -37.10
N ASP A 154 -1.42 -15.95 -37.71
CA ASP A 154 -2.54 -16.39 -38.56
C ASP A 154 -3.87 -16.44 -37.79
N HIS A 155 -3.83 -16.89 -36.53
CA HIS A 155 -5.00 -16.92 -35.66
C HIS A 155 -5.47 -15.51 -35.28
N ASP A 156 -4.54 -14.60 -35.00
CA ASP A 156 -4.85 -13.20 -34.70
C ASP A 156 -5.41 -12.48 -35.95
N ASP A 157 -4.92 -12.77 -37.16
CA ASP A 157 -5.45 -12.25 -38.42
C ASP A 157 -6.89 -12.72 -38.68
N ALA A 158 -7.15 -14.02 -38.53
CA ALA A 158 -8.51 -14.58 -38.67
C ALA A 158 -9.50 -14.00 -37.64
N LEU A 159 -9.03 -13.73 -36.41
CA LEU A 159 -9.80 -13.07 -35.36
C LEU A 159 -10.12 -11.62 -35.75
N VAL A 160 -9.13 -10.86 -36.25
CA VAL A 160 -9.32 -9.49 -36.71
C VAL A 160 -10.35 -9.44 -37.85
N ASP A 161 -10.23 -10.30 -38.85
CA ASP A 161 -11.19 -10.41 -39.96
C ASP A 161 -12.61 -10.72 -39.48
N ARG A 162 -12.74 -11.58 -38.46
CA ARG A 162 -14.03 -11.86 -37.83
C ARG A 162 -14.58 -10.63 -37.12
N LEU A 163 -13.77 -9.91 -36.36
CA LEU A 163 -14.19 -8.71 -35.63
C LEU A 163 -14.56 -7.57 -36.57
N VAL A 164 -13.82 -7.35 -37.65
CA VAL A 164 -14.15 -6.35 -38.66
C VAL A 164 -15.50 -6.66 -39.31
N ARG A 165 -15.81 -7.94 -39.54
CA ARG A 165 -17.15 -8.36 -40.00
C ARG A 165 -18.24 -8.09 -38.96
N ILE A 166 -17.98 -8.36 -37.68
CA ILE A 166 -18.90 -8.08 -36.57
C ILE A 166 -19.17 -6.57 -36.47
N LEU A 167 -18.11 -5.75 -36.44
CA LEU A 167 -18.18 -4.29 -36.37
C LEU A 167 -19.07 -3.70 -37.46
N ARG A 168 -19.01 -4.28 -38.67
CA ARG A 168 -19.78 -3.83 -39.84
C ARG A 168 -21.22 -4.34 -39.88
N ARG A 169 -21.51 -5.53 -39.36
CA ARG A 169 -22.78 -6.25 -39.60
C ARG A 169 -23.68 -6.33 -38.38
N ASP A 170 -23.09 -6.40 -37.19
CA ASP A 170 -23.82 -6.67 -35.97
C ASP A 170 -24.23 -5.35 -35.30
N PRO A 171 -25.31 -5.35 -34.49
CA PRO A 171 -25.68 -4.17 -33.71
C PRO A 171 -24.53 -3.68 -32.82
N VAL A 172 -24.38 -2.35 -32.70
CA VAL A 172 -23.32 -1.70 -31.91
C VAL A 172 -23.11 -2.31 -30.51
N PRO A 173 -24.15 -2.66 -29.71
CA PRO A 173 -23.93 -3.28 -28.40
C PRO A 173 -23.24 -4.66 -28.45
N ASP A 174 -23.52 -5.47 -29.46
CA ASP A 174 -22.93 -6.80 -29.60
C ASP A 174 -21.50 -6.70 -30.13
N ALA A 175 -21.28 -5.81 -31.10
CA ALA A 175 -19.94 -5.46 -31.58
C ALA A 175 -19.06 -4.90 -30.46
N ALA A 176 -19.61 -4.01 -29.62
CA ALA A 176 -18.93 -3.48 -28.44
C ALA A 176 -18.56 -4.57 -27.43
N ARG A 177 -19.45 -5.54 -27.18
CA ARG A 177 -19.16 -6.68 -26.30
C ARG A 177 -18.02 -7.55 -26.84
N ALA A 178 -18.04 -7.84 -28.14
CA ALA A 178 -16.99 -8.62 -28.81
C ALA A 178 -15.62 -7.91 -28.76
N VAL A 179 -15.62 -6.61 -29.03
CA VAL A 179 -14.42 -5.75 -28.97
C VAL A 179 -13.87 -5.65 -27.56
N ARG A 180 -14.73 -5.45 -26.55
CA ARG A 180 -14.33 -5.33 -25.13
C ARG A 180 -13.85 -6.64 -24.51
N ALA A 181 -14.21 -7.78 -25.08
CA ALA A 181 -13.72 -9.08 -24.62
C ALA A 181 -12.22 -9.29 -24.88
N LEU A 182 -11.59 -8.41 -25.66
CA LEU A 182 -10.19 -8.53 -26.05
C LEU A 182 -9.29 -7.53 -25.31
N PRO A 183 -7.98 -7.83 -25.19
CA PRO A 183 -6.99 -6.84 -24.80
C PRO A 183 -7.03 -5.61 -25.71
N PRO A 184 -6.79 -4.39 -25.18
CA PRO A 184 -6.87 -3.15 -25.94
C PRO A 184 -6.02 -3.15 -27.22
N GLU A 185 -4.82 -3.74 -27.19
CA GLU A 185 -3.89 -3.78 -28.33
C GLU A 185 -4.45 -4.61 -29.49
N ARG A 186 -5.13 -5.72 -29.18
CA ARG A 186 -5.77 -6.59 -30.18
C ARG A 186 -7.03 -5.94 -30.75
N ALA A 187 -7.85 -5.37 -29.88
CA ALA A 187 -9.02 -4.62 -30.31
C ALA A 187 -8.62 -3.41 -31.18
N ALA A 188 -7.50 -2.75 -30.88
CA ALA A 188 -7.00 -1.63 -31.64
C ALA A 188 -6.73 -1.98 -33.10
N ARG A 189 -6.25 -3.19 -33.38
CA ARG A 189 -6.02 -3.65 -34.76
C ARG A 189 -7.34 -3.76 -35.53
N ALA A 190 -8.32 -4.47 -34.99
CA ALA A 190 -9.64 -4.61 -35.62
C ALA A 190 -10.36 -3.26 -35.82
N LEU A 191 -10.33 -2.38 -34.81
CA LEU A 191 -10.91 -1.04 -34.90
C LEU A 191 -10.17 -0.14 -35.90
N ALA A 192 -8.86 -0.30 -36.06
CA ALA A 192 -8.08 0.47 -37.04
C ALA A 192 -8.39 0.05 -38.48
N GLU A 193 -8.66 -1.24 -38.72
CA GLU A 193 -8.98 -1.83 -40.03
C GLU A 193 -10.46 -1.68 -40.44
N ALA A 194 -11.37 -1.59 -39.48
CA ALA A 194 -12.80 -1.37 -39.74
C ALA A 194 -13.11 0.01 -40.35
N ASP A 195 -14.35 0.25 -40.78
CA ASP A 195 -14.78 1.59 -41.19
C ASP A 195 -14.65 2.58 -40.01
N ALA A 196 -14.34 3.84 -40.33
CA ALA A 196 -14.08 4.87 -39.32
C ALA A 196 -15.34 5.18 -38.48
N GLN A 197 -16.51 5.17 -39.11
CA GLN A 197 -17.79 5.44 -38.44
C GLN A 197 -18.19 4.26 -37.56
N ASP A 198 -18.09 3.02 -38.06
CA ASP A 198 -18.38 1.81 -37.28
C ASP A 198 -17.52 1.74 -36.00
N ALA A 199 -16.22 2.04 -36.14
CA ALA A 199 -15.30 2.12 -35.00
C ALA A 199 -15.67 3.25 -34.02
N ALA A 200 -16.08 4.41 -34.53
CA ALA A 200 -16.49 5.55 -33.72
C ALA A 200 -17.77 5.25 -32.91
N ASP A 201 -18.75 4.59 -33.52
CA ASP A 201 -20.02 4.23 -32.90
C ASP A 201 -19.79 3.21 -31.78
N VAL A 202 -18.96 2.19 -32.02
CA VAL A 202 -18.60 1.18 -31.01
C VAL A 202 -17.80 1.79 -29.85
N LEU A 203 -16.81 2.64 -30.13
CA LEU A 203 -16.05 3.31 -29.07
C LEU A 203 -16.91 4.31 -28.28
N GLY A 204 -17.81 5.01 -28.96
CA GLY A 204 -18.79 5.91 -28.33
C GLY A 204 -19.74 5.16 -27.39
N HIS A 205 -20.22 3.98 -27.82
CA HIS A 205 -21.04 3.09 -27.00
C HIS A 205 -20.24 2.57 -25.79
N LEU A 206 -19.02 2.09 -26.00
CA LEU A 206 -18.16 1.60 -24.91
C LEU A 206 -17.82 2.67 -23.88
N ALA A 207 -17.87 3.94 -24.24
CA ALA A 207 -17.61 5.04 -23.31
C ALA A 207 -18.87 5.56 -22.59
N SER A 208 -20.07 5.11 -22.97
CA SER A 208 -21.37 5.56 -22.46
C SER A 208 -22.05 4.49 -21.56
N PRO A 209 -22.52 4.79 -20.33
CA PRO A 209 -22.19 5.89 -19.42
C PRO A 209 -21.44 5.34 -18.19
N GLY A 210 -20.11 5.31 -18.24
CA GLY A 210 -19.31 4.92 -17.08
C GLY A 210 -17.89 5.46 -17.15
N ILE A 211 -17.39 6.04 -16.05
CA ILE A 211 -16.02 6.56 -15.92
C ILE A 211 -14.97 5.47 -16.25
N MET A 212 -15.23 4.24 -15.80
CA MET A 212 -14.32 3.09 -15.96
C MET A 212 -14.21 2.56 -17.40
N ALA A 213 -15.24 2.72 -18.23
CA ALA A 213 -15.28 2.09 -19.55
C ALA A 213 -14.44 2.83 -20.61
N GLY A 214 -14.25 4.14 -20.45
CA GLY A 214 -13.44 4.98 -21.34
C GLY A 214 -11.92 4.74 -21.26
N SER A 215 -11.41 4.20 -20.15
CA SER A 215 -9.96 3.94 -19.96
C SER A 215 -9.44 2.84 -20.88
N TRP A 216 -10.23 1.78 -21.02
CA TRP A 216 -9.94 0.67 -21.95
C TRP A 216 -9.93 1.17 -23.40
N ALA A 217 -10.96 1.95 -23.79
CA ALA A 217 -11.08 2.51 -25.13
C ALA A 217 -9.93 3.48 -25.43
N GLY A 218 -9.52 4.30 -24.46
CA GLY A 218 -8.34 5.15 -24.55
C GLY A 218 -7.06 4.37 -24.77
N SER A 219 -6.90 3.22 -24.11
CA SER A 219 -5.74 2.33 -24.30
C SER A 219 -5.71 1.73 -25.70
N ALA A 220 -6.86 1.28 -26.22
CA ALA A 220 -6.97 0.77 -27.58
C ALA A 220 -6.62 1.87 -28.61
N LEU A 221 -7.16 3.08 -28.42
CA LEU A 221 -6.84 4.23 -29.26
C LEU A 221 -5.35 4.64 -29.18
N ALA A 222 -4.69 4.45 -28.04
CA ALA A 222 -3.27 4.73 -27.87
C ALA A 222 -2.37 3.70 -28.58
N ALA A 223 -2.85 2.47 -28.78
CA ALA A 223 -2.14 1.43 -29.53
C ALA A 223 -2.24 1.62 -31.06
N MET A 224 -3.09 2.51 -31.56
CA MET A 224 -3.25 2.81 -32.98
C MET A 224 -2.27 3.89 -33.47
N LYS A 225 -2.09 3.97 -34.79
CA LYS A 225 -1.41 5.11 -35.42
C LYS A 225 -2.17 6.41 -35.08
N PRO A 226 -1.47 7.50 -34.67
CA PRO A 226 -2.13 8.71 -34.18
C PRO A 226 -3.19 9.30 -35.12
N ARG A 227 -2.85 9.42 -36.41
CA ARG A 227 -3.77 9.94 -37.44
C ARG A 227 -5.06 9.12 -37.56
N ARG A 228 -4.99 7.80 -37.37
CA ARG A 228 -6.16 6.91 -37.48
C ARG A 228 -7.08 7.09 -36.28
N ALA A 229 -6.50 7.13 -35.07
CA ALA A 229 -7.25 7.38 -33.85
C ALA A 229 -7.91 8.77 -33.85
N ASP A 230 -7.24 9.80 -34.36
CA ASP A 230 -7.84 11.15 -34.50
C ASP A 230 -9.05 11.13 -35.45
N ALA A 231 -8.91 10.49 -36.62
CA ALA A 231 -10.02 10.36 -37.57
C ALA A 231 -11.25 9.66 -36.99
N ILE A 232 -11.06 8.62 -36.17
CA ILE A 232 -12.17 7.93 -35.47
C ILE A 232 -12.79 8.85 -34.40
N LEU A 233 -11.96 9.55 -33.62
CA LEU A 233 -12.43 10.45 -32.54
C LEU A 233 -13.19 11.68 -33.05
N ASP A 234 -12.92 12.11 -34.28
CA ASP A 234 -13.63 13.22 -34.93
C ASP A 234 -15.04 12.82 -35.40
N LEU A 235 -15.31 11.51 -35.53
CA LEU A 235 -16.62 10.96 -35.91
C LEU A 235 -17.49 10.55 -34.70
N VAL A 236 -16.94 10.58 -33.48
CA VAL A 236 -17.71 10.30 -32.26
C VAL A 236 -18.73 11.43 -32.03
N GLY A 237 -20.01 11.13 -32.19
CA GLY A 237 -21.08 12.13 -32.22
C GLY A 237 -21.28 12.93 -30.91
N ASP A 238 -21.05 12.31 -29.76
CA ASP A 238 -21.12 13.02 -28.47
C ASP A 238 -19.80 13.71 -28.13
N ARG A 239 -19.83 15.06 -28.09
CA ARG A 239 -18.64 15.89 -27.81
C ARG A 239 -18.02 15.59 -26.45
N PHE A 240 -18.82 15.27 -25.44
CA PHE A 240 -18.32 14.97 -24.09
C PHE A 240 -17.57 13.63 -24.06
N THR A 241 -18.14 12.61 -24.67
CA THR A 241 -17.53 11.28 -24.86
C THR A 241 -16.24 11.38 -25.67
N ALA A 242 -16.25 12.12 -26.77
CA ALA A 242 -15.07 12.33 -27.60
C ALA A 242 -13.94 13.04 -26.81
N ALA A 243 -14.26 14.04 -25.98
CA ALA A 243 -13.28 14.71 -25.12
C ALA A 243 -12.70 13.74 -24.06
N ARG A 244 -13.54 12.91 -23.45
CA ARG A 244 -13.09 11.88 -22.49
C ARG A 244 -12.18 10.83 -23.12
N LEU A 245 -12.52 10.34 -24.31
CA LEU A 245 -11.69 9.39 -25.05
C LEU A 245 -10.35 10.00 -25.45
N ARG A 246 -10.33 11.29 -25.86
CA ARG A 246 -9.09 12.03 -26.11
C ARG A 246 -8.21 12.10 -24.85
N ALA A 247 -8.80 12.39 -23.68
CA ALA A 247 -8.07 12.41 -22.42
C ALA A 247 -7.54 11.02 -22.04
N ALA A 248 -8.36 9.97 -22.16
CA ALA A 248 -7.96 8.59 -21.88
C ALA A 248 -6.81 8.12 -22.79
N ARG A 249 -6.87 8.43 -24.10
CA ARG A 249 -5.79 8.12 -25.04
C ARG A 249 -4.50 8.84 -24.66
N ARG A 250 -4.56 10.14 -24.34
CA ARG A 250 -3.38 10.91 -23.91
C ARG A 250 -2.76 10.32 -22.64
N ALA A 251 -3.59 9.93 -21.68
CA ALA A 251 -3.14 9.26 -20.46
C ALA A 251 -2.45 7.93 -20.77
N ALA A 252 -3.08 7.07 -21.58
CA ALA A 252 -2.53 5.77 -21.96
C ALA A 252 -1.18 5.89 -22.68
N THR A 253 -1.07 6.81 -23.65
CA THR A 253 0.21 7.09 -24.33
C THR A 253 1.27 7.56 -23.34
N ALA A 254 0.95 8.53 -22.48
CA ALA A 254 1.91 9.11 -21.55
C ALA A 254 2.36 8.10 -20.47
N ILE A 255 1.44 7.27 -19.96
CA ILE A 255 1.74 6.22 -18.99
C ILE A 255 2.63 5.15 -19.64
N ALA A 256 2.35 4.74 -20.88
CA ALA A 256 3.19 3.81 -21.61
C ALA A 256 4.62 4.36 -21.77
N ASP A 257 4.77 5.63 -22.17
CA ASP A 257 6.07 6.29 -22.29
C ASP A 257 6.81 6.42 -20.95
N ALA A 258 6.10 6.73 -19.87
CA ALA A 258 6.68 6.83 -18.53
C ALA A 258 7.13 5.47 -17.99
N SER A 259 6.35 4.42 -18.24
CA SER A 259 6.69 3.04 -17.86
C SER A 259 7.93 2.54 -18.61
N ALA A 260 8.05 2.86 -19.91
CA ALA A 260 9.22 2.48 -20.72
C ALA A 260 10.52 3.13 -20.22
N LYS A 261 10.43 4.32 -19.61
CA LYS A 261 11.56 5.02 -18.98
C LYS A 261 11.88 4.53 -17.56
N SER A 262 11.02 3.69 -16.98
CA SER A 262 11.04 3.33 -15.55
C SER A 262 11.07 1.82 -15.35
N ALA A 263 12.12 1.15 -15.83
CA ALA A 263 12.28 -0.31 -15.75
C ALA A 263 12.15 -0.89 -14.32
N ALA A 264 12.41 -0.06 -13.30
CA ALA A 264 12.27 -0.45 -11.90
C ALA A 264 10.82 -0.76 -11.46
N LEU A 265 9.80 -0.28 -12.21
CA LEU A 265 8.39 -0.52 -11.89
C LEU A 265 7.95 -1.98 -12.16
N GLY A 266 8.66 -2.70 -13.04
CA GLY A 266 8.22 -4.01 -13.51
C GLY A 266 6.99 -3.93 -14.42
N ASP A 267 6.31 -5.07 -14.59
CA ASP A 267 5.16 -5.19 -15.47
C ASP A 267 3.90 -4.55 -14.87
N ALA A 268 2.98 -4.12 -15.75
CA ALA A 268 1.66 -3.64 -15.33
C ALA A 268 0.87 -4.79 -14.69
N THR A 269 0.32 -4.56 -13.50
CA THR A 269 -0.49 -5.55 -12.76
C THR A 269 -1.97 -5.35 -12.99
N GLU A 270 -2.38 -4.13 -13.31
CA GLU A 270 -3.76 -3.76 -13.61
C GLU A 270 -3.82 -2.91 -14.89
N PRO A 271 -4.92 -2.97 -15.66
CA PRO A 271 -5.16 -2.03 -16.74
C PRO A 271 -5.22 -0.59 -16.23
N MET A 272 -4.91 0.38 -17.10
CA MET A 272 -5.16 1.79 -16.78
C MET A 272 -6.66 2.01 -16.49
N THR A 273 -6.95 2.69 -15.39
CA THR A 273 -8.31 3.05 -14.97
C THR A 273 -8.41 4.55 -14.73
N ALA A 274 -9.60 5.10 -14.90
CA ALA A 274 -9.91 6.47 -14.52
C ALA A 274 -9.98 6.52 -13.00
N ALA A 275 -9.22 7.42 -12.41
CA ALA A 275 -9.14 7.56 -10.97
C ALA A 275 -10.34 8.37 -10.44
N GLY A 276 -10.74 8.10 -9.19
CA GLY A 276 -11.76 8.89 -8.51
C GLY A 276 -11.32 10.35 -8.34
N PRO A 277 -12.27 11.31 -8.32
CA PRO A 277 -11.95 12.73 -8.16
C PRO A 277 -11.24 12.96 -6.84
N SER A 278 -10.19 13.78 -6.86
CA SER A 278 -9.50 14.16 -5.64
C SER A 278 -10.29 15.15 -4.78
N PRO A 279 -9.87 15.42 -3.54
CA PRO A 279 -10.48 16.47 -2.72
C PRO A 279 -10.43 17.87 -3.35
N ARG A 280 -9.54 18.11 -4.32
CA ARG A 280 -9.48 19.33 -5.13
C ARG A 280 -10.24 19.22 -6.45
N ASN A 281 -11.03 18.17 -6.61
CA ASN A 281 -11.81 17.85 -7.80
C ASN A 281 -10.94 17.65 -9.06
N THR A 282 -9.67 17.28 -8.88
CA THR A 282 -8.78 16.89 -9.97
C THR A 282 -9.20 15.52 -10.50
N LEU A 283 -9.26 15.40 -11.82
CA LEU A 283 -9.55 14.14 -12.52
C LEU A 283 -8.30 13.64 -13.23
N GLY A 284 -8.15 12.33 -13.32
CA GLY A 284 -6.98 11.70 -13.92
C GLY A 284 -7.14 10.20 -14.12
N TYR A 285 -6.03 9.55 -14.45
CA TYR A 285 -5.94 8.11 -14.65
C TYR A 285 -4.83 7.54 -13.79
N VAL A 286 -4.95 6.26 -13.44
CA VAL A 286 -3.98 5.52 -12.66
C VAL A 286 -3.74 4.15 -13.29
N GLN A 287 -2.49 3.71 -13.26
CA GLN A 287 -2.12 2.35 -13.62
C GLN A 287 -1.12 1.79 -12.61
N ARG A 288 -1.40 0.60 -12.10
CA ARG A 288 -0.53 -0.12 -11.16
C ARG A 288 0.47 -1.01 -11.90
N PHE A 289 1.68 -1.06 -11.36
CA PHE A 289 2.79 -1.88 -11.79
C PHE A 289 3.31 -2.70 -10.60
N ALA A 290 4.08 -3.75 -10.87
CA ALA A 290 4.56 -4.68 -9.85
C ALA A 290 5.30 -3.99 -8.68
N ARG A 291 5.96 -2.86 -8.93
CA ARG A 291 6.80 -2.13 -7.96
C ARG A 291 6.52 -0.62 -7.94
N GLY A 292 5.30 -0.23 -8.25
CA GLY A 292 4.88 1.17 -8.14
C GLY A 292 3.63 1.50 -8.94
N THR A 293 3.30 2.77 -9.00
CA THR A 293 2.09 3.27 -9.64
C THR A 293 2.41 4.47 -10.51
N ILE A 294 1.78 4.57 -11.68
CA ILE A 294 1.83 5.79 -12.49
C ILE A 294 0.45 6.43 -12.49
N THR A 295 0.39 7.68 -12.08
CA THR A 295 -0.80 8.53 -12.21
C THR A 295 -0.62 9.49 -13.38
N TRP A 296 -1.72 9.94 -13.98
CA TRP A 296 -1.72 10.98 -14.99
C TRP A 296 -2.84 11.98 -14.73
N THR A 297 -2.55 13.27 -14.87
CA THR A 297 -3.57 14.33 -14.91
C THR A 297 -3.40 15.19 -16.16
N PRO A 298 -4.48 15.83 -16.67
CA PRO A 298 -4.41 16.67 -17.87
C PRO A 298 -3.41 17.82 -17.77
N THR A 299 -3.24 18.39 -16.57
CA THR A 299 -2.37 19.54 -16.30
C THR A 299 -1.00 19.12 -15.78
N GLY A 300 -0.92 18.06 -14.98
CA GLY A 300 0.30 17.64 -14.29
C GLY A 300 1.10 16.55 -15.01
N GLY A 301 0.57 15.97 -16.08
CA GLY A 301 1.18 14.87 -16.82
C GLY A 301 1.31 13.61 -15.98
N THR A 302 2.25 12.72 -16.34
CA THR A 302 2.50 11.49 -15.58
C THR A 302 3.35 11.74 -14.34
N ARG A 303 2.99 11.10 -13.23
CA ARG A 303 3.79 11.03 -12.01
C ARG A 303 3.96 9.59 -11.57
N VAL A 304 5.21 9.21 -11.35
CA VAL A 304 5.61 7.88 -10.89
C VAL A 304 5.70 7.89 -9.38
N LEU A 305 5.08 6.89 -8.75
CA LEU A 305 5.19 6.59 -7.33
C LEU A 305 5.98 5.28 -7.21
N THR A 306 7.07 5.28 -6.45
CA THR A 306 7.81 4.06 -6.08
C THR A 306 6.94 3.18 -5.18
N ALA A 307 7.26 1.89 -5.05
CA ALA A 307 6.47 0.95 -4.25
C ALA A 307 6.09 1.48 -2.86
N ASP A 308 7.06 1.96 -2.09
CA ASP A 308 6.84 2.54 -0.75
C ASP A 308 5.92 3.77 -0.75
N ILE A 309 6.11 4.70 -1.69
CA ILE A 309 5.24 5.87 -1.83
C ILE A 309 3.84 5.46 -2.30
N ALA A 310 3.74 4.48 -3.20
CA ALA A 310 2.47 3.94 -3.68
C ALA A 310 1.70 3.24 -2.54
N ASP A 311 2.39 2.49 -1.68
CA ASP A 311 1.80 1.86 -0.50
C ASP A 311 1.30 2.91 0.49
N CYS A 312 2.11 3.94 0.78
CA CYS A 312 1.69 5.08 1.59
C CYS A 312 0.46 5.78 0.98
N PHE A 313 0.49 6.03 -0.32
CA PHE A 313 -0.59 6.66 -1.07
C PHE A 313 -1.90 5.86 -1.00
N ASP A 314 -1.84 4.54 -1.19
CA ASP A 314 -3.00 3.66 -1.12
C ASP A 314 -3.53 3.54 0.33
N ARG A 315 -2.65 3.49 1.34
CA ARG A 315 -3.04 3.51 2.77
C ARG A 315 -3.86 4.76 3.13
N HIS A 316 -3.59 5.89 2.48
CA HIS A 316 -4.30 7.16 2.68
C HIS A 316 -5.48 7.37 1.72
N GLY A 317 -5.93 6.34 1.01
CA GLY A 317 -7.14 6.38 0.16
C GLY A 317 -6.88 6.75 -1.30
N GLY A 318 -5.64 6.68 -1.77
CA GLY A 318 -5.26 6.95 -3.15
C GLY A 318 -5.66 8.36 -3.61
N THR A 319 -6.11 8.49 -4.86
CA THR A 319 -6.45 9.81 -5.43
C THR A 319 -7.64 10.47 -4.74
N THR A 320 -8.57 9.69 -4.18
CA THR A 320 -9.72 10.17 -3.42
C THR A 320 -9.37 10.52 -1.96
N GLY A 321 -8.17 10.17 -1.54
CA GLY A 321 -7.65 10.38 -0.19
C GLY A 321 -7.18 11.79 0.09
N VAL A 322 -6.73 12.04 1.33
CA VAL A 322 -6.26 13.35 1.81
C VAL A 322 -5.08 13.92 1.02
N LEU A 323 -4.31 13.06 0.35
CA LEU A 323 -3.17 13.45 -0.48
C LEU A 323 -3.57 13.94 -1.88
N GLY A 324 -4.65 13.45 -2.47
CA GLY A 324 -5.01 13.77 -3.85
C GLY A 324 -3.95 13.30 -4.87
N PHE A 325 -3.89 13.92 -6.06
CA PHE A 325 -2.89 13.56 -7.06
C PHE A 325 -1.48 14.05 -6.70
N PRO A 326 -0.42 13.28 -7.03
CA PRO A 326 0.94 13.78 -6.99
C PRO A 326 1.13 14.95 -7.96
N ILE A 327 1.88 15.96 -7.53
CA ILE A 327 2.21 17.18 -8.29
C ILE A 327 3.72 17.36 -8.51
N GLY A 328 4.54 16.55 -7.83
CA GLY A 328 6.00 16.52 -7.91
C GLY A 328 6.54 15.18 -8.41
N ALA A 329 7.73 15.17 -9.00
CA ALA A 329 8.52 13.94 -9.07
C ALA A 329 9.13 13.66 -7.69
N LEU A 330 9.56 12.42 -7.44
CA LEU A 330 10.36 12.12 -6.24
C LEU A 330 11.65 12.95 -6.27
N GLN A 331 11.88 13.73 -5.22
CA GLN A 331 13.07 14.55 -5.03
C GLN A 331 13.92 13.95 -3.91
N ALA A 332 15.20 13.72 -4.18
CA ALA A 332 16.16 13.36 -3.16
C ALA A 332 16.52 14.61 -2.34
N VAL A 333 16.75 14.43 -1.03
CA VAL A 333 17.20 15.50 -0.14
C VAL A 333 18.53 15.12 0.53
N PRO A 334 19.30 16.11 1.03
CA PRO A 334 20.44 15.82 1.89
C PRO A 334 20.05 14.96 3.10
N HIS A 335 21.06 14.35 3.73
CA HIS A 335 20.82 13.57 4.94
C HIS A 335 20.20 14.44 6.03
N SER A 336 19.32 13.85 6.84
CA SER A 336 18.79 14.53 8.02
C SER A 336 19.93 14.82 9.03
N PRO A 337 19.71 15.71 10.02
CA PRO A 337 20.63 15.90 11.14
C PRO A 337 20.98 14.60 11.88
N PHE A 338 20.14 13.57 11.75
CA PHE A 338 20.30 12.25 12.35
C PHE A 338 20.98 11.23 11.43
N GLY A 339 21.41 11.66 10.23
CA GLY A 339 22.15 10.84 9.27
C GLY A 339 21.30 10.03 8.30
N THR A 340 19.97 10.09 8.43
CA THR A 340 19.03 9.32 7.61
C THR A 340 18.97 9.85 6.18
N ARG A 341 18.94 8.91 5.22
CA ARG A 341 18.78 9.24 3.80
C ARG A 341 17.32 9.19 3.41
N GLY A 342 16.92 10.10 2.53
CA GLY A 342 15.56 10.08 2.04
C GLY A 342 15.27 11.01 0.87
N GLY A 343 13.98 11.07 0.56
CA GLY A 343 13.42 11.95 -0.44
C GLY A 343 11.98 12.28 -0.09
N PHE A 344 11.38 13.17 -0.87
CA PHE A 344 9.97 13.47 -0.75
C PHE A 344 9.31 13.60 -2.11
N GLN A 345 8.00 13.37 -2.13
CA GLN A 345 7.15 13.65 -3.28
C GLN A 345 5.97 14.49 -2.81
N GLU A 346 5.69 15.55 -3.56
CA GLU A 346 4.58 16.45 -3.27
C GLU A 346 3.29 16.00 -3.95
N PHE A 347 2.20 16.22 -3.25
CA PHE A 347 0.84 15.93 -3.65
C PHE A 347 -0.02 17.17 -3.49
N GLU A 348 -1.07 17.30 -4.31
CA GLU A 348 -1.94 18.47 -4.29
C GLU A 348 -2.65 18.65 -2.95
N GLY A 349 -2.83 17.58 -2.19
CA GLY A 349 -3.45 17.58 -0.87
C GLY A 349 -4.96 17.84 -0.92
N ASN A 350 -5.46 18.46 0.13
CA ASN A 350 -6.87 18.76 0.31
C ASN A 350 -7.10 20.27 0.51
N VAL A 351 -8.27 20.63 1.03
CA VAL A 351 -8.64 22.03 1.34
C VAL A 351 -7.78 22.65 2.42
N SER A 352 -7.13 21.85 3.27
CA SER A 352 -6.26 22.30 4.35
C SER A 352 -4.81 22.57 3.91
N GLY A 353 -4.44 22.20 2.68
CA GLY A 353 -3.11 22.42 2.14
C GLY A 353 -2.58 21.24 1.33
N ASN A 354 -1.34 21.37 0.85
CA ASN A 354 -0.70 20.33 0.05
C ASN A 354 -0.28 19.13 0.92
N GLY A 355 -0.19 17.96 0.31
CA GLY A 355 0.32 16.74 0.93
C GLY A 355 1.79 16.51 0.55
N VAL A 356 2.54 15.85 1.42
CA VAL A 356 3.91 15.42 1.13
C VAL A 356 4.10 14.02 1.68
N VAL A 357 4.57 13.10 0.84
CA VAL A 357 5.06 11.79 1.29
C VAL A 357 6.57 11.85 1.35
N ARG A 358 7.12 11.54 2.53
CA ARG A 358 8.57 11.41 2.73
C ARG A 358 8.93 9.94 2.79
N ARG A 359 9.98 9.58 2.08
CA ARG A 359 10.51 8.22 1.94
C ARG A 359 11.90 8.16 2.54
N THR A 360 12.13 7.24 3.45
CA THR A 360 13.42 6.95 4.07
C THR A 360 13.74 5.46 3.97
N GLU A 361 14.83 5.02 4.59
CA GLU A 361 15.12 3.61 4.79
C GLU A 361 14.14 2.92 5.77
N HIS A 362 13.41 3.69 6.58
CA HIS A 362 12.44 3.18 7.56
C HIS A 362 11.01 3.08 7.00
N GLY A 363 10.75 3.63 5.82
CA GLY A 363 9.43 3.56 5.17
C GLY A 363 9.02 4.87 4.50
N ALA A 364 7.75 4.96 4.14
CA ALA A 364 7.15 6.16 3.55
C ALA A 364 5.96 6.64 4.37
N PHE A 365 6.02 7.90 4.79
CA PHE A 365 5.04 8.51 5.69
C PHE A 365 4.51 9.83 5.13
N ALA A 366 3.21 10.04 5.29
CA ALA A 366 2.51 11.20 4.78
C ALA A 366 2.36 12.28 5.85
N SER A 367 2.55 13.53 5.44
CA SER A 367 2.15 14.73 6.18
C SER A 367 1.29 15.60 5.26
N TRP A 368 0.30 16.31 5.80
CA TRP A 368 -0.52 17.24 5.02
C TRP A 368 -0.93 18.47 5.83
N GLY A 369 -1.44 19.47 5.12
CA GLY A 369 -2.00 20.68 5.73
C GLY A 369 -0.98 21.47 6.56
N PRO A 370 -1.41 22.10 7.66
CA PRO A 370 -0.55 22.95 8.50
C PRO A 370 0.68 22.24 9.06
N LEU A 371 0.59 20.94 9.36
CA LEU A 371 1.71 20.18 9.90
C LEU A 371 2.80 19.95 8.85
N ALA A 372 2.42 19.69 7.58
CA ALA A 372 3.39 19.59 6.48
C ALA A 372 4.11 20.92 6.23
N GLU A 373 3.41 22.05 6.39
CA GLU A 373 3.99 23.39 6.29
C GLU A 373 4.95 23.69 7.44
N TYR A 374 4.53 23.38 8.69
CA TYR A 374 5.37 23.53 9.87
C TYR A 374 6.68 22.72 9.77
N HIS A 375 6.60 21.48 9.32
CA HIS A 375 7.80 20.68 9.09
C HIS A 375 8.69 21.31 8.00
N ARG A 376 8.12 21.85 6.93
CA ARG A 376 8.90 22.52 5.88
C ARG A 376 9.63 23.77 6.41
N SER A 377 9.04 24.50 7.36
CA SER A 377 9.62 25.72 7.92
C SER A 377 10.54 25.49 9.14
N THR A 378 10.60 24.27 9.67
CA THR A 378 11.34 23.93 10.90
C THR A 378 12.51 23.00 10.59
N PRO A 379 13.68 23.54 10.17
CA PRO A 379 14.87 22.73 9.95
C PRO A 379 15.33 22.11 11.28
N GLY A 380 15.83 20.87 11.24
CA GLY A 380 16.29 20.17 12.43
C GLY A 380 15.41 18.99 12.88
N LEU A 381 14.14 18.95 12.46
CA LEU A 381 13.20 17.89 12.84
C LEU A 381 13.56 16.49 12.33
N GLY A 382 14.29 16.43 11.20
CA GLY A 382 14.56 15.18 10.51
C GLY A 382 13.34 14.62 9.77
N PHE A 383 13.30 13.32 9.54
CA PHE A 383 12.21 12.66 8.83
C PHE A 383 11.07 12.22 9.74
N PRO A 384 9.84 12.10 9.22
CA PRO A 384 8.75 11.46 9.96
C PRO A 384 9.05 9.97 10.18
N LEU A 385 8.68 9.46 11.36
CA LEU A 385 8.81 8.06 11.76
C LEU A 385 7.48 7.31 11.73
N GLY A 386 6.37 8.03 11.60
CA GLY A 386 5.01 7.51 11.50
C GLY A 386 4.11 8.41 10.66
N ASP A 387 2.90 7.95 10.36
CA ASP A 387 1.90 8.81 9.70
C ASP A 387 1.31 9.82 10.67
N LEU A 388 0.80 10.93 10.13
CA LEU A 388 0.06 11.93 10.89
C LEU A 388 -1.23 11.33 11.46
N VAL A 389 -1.43 11.51 12.76
CA VAL A 389 -2.61 11.06 13.49
C VAL A 389 -3.54 12.24 13.77
N ILE A 390 -4.81 12.08 13.42
CA ILE A 390 -5.87 13.06 13.70
C ILE A 390 -6.49 12.74 15.05
N VAL A 391 -6.58 13.74 15.92
CA VAL A 391 -7.20 13.62 17.23
C VAL A 391 -8.61 14.21 17.18
N PRO A 392 -9.66 13.37 17.24
CA PRO A 392 -11.04 13.85 17.24
C PRO A 392 -11.47 14.40 18.61
N GLY A 393 -12.60 15.11 18.64
CA GLY A 393 -13.26 15.57 19.88
C GLY A 393 -12.88 16.97 20.36
N LEU A 394 -11.87 17.59 19.73
CA LEU A 394 -11.56 19.01 19.88
C LEU A 394 -12.54 19.87 19.06
N ALA A 395 -12.81 21.11 19.49
CA ALA A 395 -13.63 22.07 18.74
C ALA A 395 -13.16 22.25 17.28
N LYS A 396 -11.85 22.07 17.05
CA LYS A 396 -11.26 21.78 15.75
C LYS A 396 -10.22 20.66 15.91
N PRO A 397 -10.10 19.69 14.97
CA PRO A 397 -9.23 18.54 15.14
C PRO A 397 -7.76 18.95 15.34
N GLY A 398 -7.13 18.40 16.37
CA GLY A 398 -5.69 18.47 16.57
C GLY A 398 -4.97 17.37 15.81
N PHE A 399 -3.68 17.54 15.58
CA PHE A 399 -2.85 16.55 14.89
C PHE A 399 -1.57 16.29 15.67
N TYR A 400 -1.00 15.10 15.52
CA TYR A 400 0.40 14.90 15.87
C TYR A 400 1.10 13.96 14.87
N GLN A 401 2.42 14.04 14.82
CA GLN A 401 3.26 13.15 14.03
C GLN A 401 4.64 13.03 14.67
N GLU A 402 5.16 11.81 14.68
CA GLU A 402 6.51 11.50 15.17
C GLU A 402 7.56 11.83 14.11
N TYR A 403 8.65 12.46 14.56
CA TYR A 403 9.85 12.80 13.78
C TYR A 403 11.10 12.33 14.51
N GLU A 404 12.23 12.28 13.81
CA GLU A 404 13.53 11.92 14.39
C GLU A 404 13.96 12.81 15.57
N ALA A 405 13.49 14.05 15.63
CA ALA A 405 13.75 14.99 16.73
C ALA A 405 12.65 15.03 17.80
N GLY A 406 11.61 14.20 17.68
CA GLY A 406 10.48 14.10 18.62
C GLY A 406 9.11 14.28 17.99
N ILE A 407 8.08 14.51 18.81
CA ILE A 407 6.69 14.55 18.34
C ILE A 407 6.29 15.99 18.02
N VAL A 408 5.82 16.24 16.80
CA VAL A 408 5.17 17.53 16.49
C VAL A 408 3.68 17.39 16.75
N THR A 409 3.16 18.22 17.63
CA THR A 409 1.72 18.38 17.88
C THR A 409 1.22 19.66 17.23
N TRP A 410 -0.06 19.69 16.83
CA TRP A 410 -0.69 20.86 16.23
C TRP A 410 -2.10 21.04 16.76
N THR A 411 -2.43 22.28 17.09
CA THR A 411 -3.81 22.76 17.31
C THR A 411 -3.99 24.12 16.61
N ASP A 412 -5.23 24.52 16.35
CA ASP A 412 -5.52 25.86 15.82
C ASP A 412 -5.10 26.99 16.77
N SER A 413 -5.06 26.74 18.07
CA SER A 413 -4.66 27.73 19.09
C SER A 413 -3.14 27.90 19.19
N ALA A 414 -2.38 26.80 19.09
CA ALA A 414 -0.94 26.79 19.33
C ALA A 414 -0.07 26.76 18.05
N GLY A 415 -0.66 26.37 16.92
CA GLY A 415 0.12 26.00 15.75
C GLY A 415 0.93 24.73 15.99
N GLY A 416 1.95 24.50 15.15
CA GLY A 416 2.86 23.36 15.31
C GLY A 416 3.84 23.60 16.45
N GLN A 417 3.97 22.64 17.36
CA GLN A 417 4.91 22.68 18.48
C GLN A 417 5.58 21.32 18.66
N ILE A 418 6.88 21.33 18.93
CA ILE A 418 7.66 20.12 19.22
C ILE A 418 7.44 19.75 20.69
N LEU A 419 6.83 18.60 20.92
CA LEU A 419 6.80 17.91 22.20
C LEU A 419 8.08 17.08 22.30
N ARG A 420 8.95 17.42 23.26
CA ARG A 420 10.24 16.73 23.44
C ARG A 420 10.07 15.30 23.94
N ASP A 421 11.02 14.44 23.57
CA ASP A 421 11.00 12.99 23.76
C ASP A 421 10.72 12.57 25.21
N GLU A 422 11.33 13.22 26.20
CA GLU A 422 11.10 12.88 27.60
C GLU A 422 9.64 13.09 28.03
N ILE A 423 8.93 14.04 27.38
CA ILE A 423 7.52 14.38 27.63
C ILE A 423 6.57 13.51 26.80
N ALA A 424 7.05 13.00 25.67
CA ALA A 424 6.32 12.15 24.74
C ALA A 424 6.23 10.67 25.18
N GLU A 425 7.16 10.15 25.99
CA GLU A 425 7.12 8.74 26.42
C GLU A 425 5.99 8.44 27.42
N GLU A 426 5.64 9.39 28.31
CA GLU A 426 4.48 9.25 29.22
C GLU A 426 3.13 9.35 28.47
N HIS A 427 3.12 10.06 27.33
CA HIS A 427 1.97 10.31 26.46
C HIS A 427 1.41 9.05 25.78
N LEU A 428 2.21 7.98 25.62
CA LEU A 428 1.81 6.78 24.86
C LEU A 428 1.49 5.55 25.73
N GLY A 429 1.91 5.52 27.00
CA GLY A 429 1.85 4.31 27.84
C GLY A 429 0.68 4.20 28.83
N ASN A 430 0.15 5.31 29.35
CA ASN A 430 -0.60 5.29 30.63
C ASN A 430 -2.11 5.61 30.55
N GLY A 431 -2.69 5.69 29.35
CA GLY A 431 -4.12 5.96 29.16
C GLY A 431 -4.58 7.30 29.76
N GLY A 432 -3.65 8.25 29.95
CA GLY A 432 -3.91 9.66 30.21
C GLY A 432 -4.21 10.39 28.90
N GLY A 433 -4.90 11.53 28.95
CA GLY A 433 -5.36 12.27 27.77
C GLY A 433 -4.25 12.63 26.77
N ILE A 434 -4.66 13.06 25.58
CA ILE A 434 -3.73 13.50 24.53
C ILE A 434 -3.20 14.89 24.89
N VAL A 435 -1.87 15.06 24.84
CA VAL A 435 -1.17 16.29 25.20
C VAL A 435 -0.76 17.04 23.94
N PHE A 436 -1.10 18.33 23.87
CA PHE A 436 -0.69 19.24 22.79
C PHE A 436 0.22 20.31 23.35
N ALA A 437 1.42 20.46 22.79
CA ALA A 437 2.30 21.54 23.22
C ALA A 437 1.72 22.90 22.79
N THR A 438 1.73 23.87 23.70
CA THR A 438 1.29 25.25 23.45
C THR A 438 2.43 26.26 23.41
N GLY A 439 3.66 25.80 23.63
CA GLY A 439 4.89 26.57 23.51
C GLY A 439 6.14 25.68 23.53
N PRO A 440 7.33 26.27 23.38
CA PRO A 440 8.58 25.53 23.46
C PRO A 440 8.86 25.00 24.87
N ALA A 441 9.66 23.95 24.98
CA ALA A 441 10.23 23.53 26.25
C ALA A 441 11.30 24.54 26.72
N GLU A 442 11.24 24.92 28.00
CA GLU A 442 12.12 25.90 28.63
C GLU A 442 12.87 25.27 29.81
N PRO A 443 14.15 25.61 30.05
CA PRO A 443 14.85 25.20 31.28
C PRO A 443 14.12 25.67 32.53
N SER A 444 13.92 24.77 33.48
CA SER A 444 13.31 25.11 34.77
C SER A 444 14.37 25.52 35.79
N PRO A 445 14.04 26.34 36.80
CA PRO A 445 14.92 26.59 37.93
C PRO A 445 15.34 25.28 38.61
N ARG A 446 16.63 25.15 38.92
CA ARG A 446 17.19 24.02 39.67
C ARG A 446 16.51 23.89 41.03
N SER A 447 16.10 22.67 41.39
CA SER A 447 15.40 22.45 42.67
C SER A 447 16.33 22.58 43.87
N PRO A 448 15.80 22.89 45.07
CA PRO A 448 16.57 22.83 46.32
C PRO A 448 17.18 21.46 46.60
N GLN A 449 16.63 20.40 45.99
CA GLN A 449 17.13 19.02 46.07
C GLN A 449 18.27 18.74 45.08
N GLY A 450 18.58 19.69 44.18
CA GLY A 450 19.73 19.64 43.28
C GLY A 450 19.41 19.15 41.87
N THR A 451 18.13 19.00 41.55
CA THR A 451 17.60 18.46 40.28
C THR A 451 17.45 19.56 39.24
N ASP A 452 17.89 19.27 38.02
CA ASP A 452 17.70 20.12 36.85
C ASP A 452 16.60 19.50 35.96
N GLY A 453 15.94 20.33 35.17
CA GLY A 453 14.86 19.84 34.31
C GLY A 453 14.33 20.90 33.37
N VAL A 454 13.26 20.54 32.67
CA VAL A 454 12.59 21.41 31.71
C VAL A 454 11.08 21.43 31.97
N THR A 455 10.46 22.52 31.56
CA THR A 455 9.02 22.73 31.59
C THR A 455 8.50 23.05 30.22
N GLN A 456 7.34 22.52 29.89
CA GLN A 456 6.64 22.87 28.65
C GLN A 456 5.17 23.13 28.94
N ARG A 457 4.65 24.24 28.42
CA ARG A 457 3.21 24.51 28.48
C ARG A 457 2.49 23.60 27.49
N VAL A 458 1.41 22.98 27.97
CA VAL A 458 0.64 22.01 27.20
C VAL A 458 -0.86 22.19 27.42
N GLU A 459 -1.63 21.57 26.55
CA GLU A 459 -3.07 21.41 26.61
C GLU A 459 -3.38 19.92 26.71
N VAL A 460 -4.15 19.50 27.70
CA VAL A 460 -4.52 18.10 27.92
C VAL A 460 -5.98 17.90 27.51
N ALA A 461 -6.20 16.97 26.58
CA ALA A 461 -7.52 16.56 26.15
C ALA A 461 -8.08 15.46 27.08
N ASP A 462 -8.96 15.84 28.00
CA ASP A 462 -9.67 14.92 28.89
C ASP A 462 -10.84 14.25 28.15
N GLY A 463 -10.71 12.95 27.88
CA GLY A 463 -11.76 12.15 27.25
C GLY A 463 -11.67 10.69 27.70
N ALA A 464 -12.83 10.04 27.84
CA ALA A 464 -12.93 8.61 28.13
C ALA A 464 -12.43 7.78 26.94
N TYR A 465 -11.12 7.77 26.72
CA TYR A 465 -10.49 6.79 25.87
C TYR A 465 -10.55 5.46 26.64
N GLU A 466 -11.52 4.60 26.28
CA GLU A 466 -11.55 3.22 26.76
C GLU A 466 -10.15 2.61 26.61
N ARG A 467 -9.71 1.80 27.59
CA ARG A 467 -8.44 1.05 27.64
C ARG A 467 -8.29 0.09 26.43
N GLY A 468 -8.10 0.66 25.25
CA GLY A 468 -8.15 0.00 23.95
C GLY A 468 -8.30 0.95 22.76
N PHE A 469 -8.57 2.26 22.95
CA PHE A 469 -8.59 3.23 21.85
C PHE A 469 -7.17 3.53 21.33
N ALA A 470 -6.20 3.66 22.25
CA ALA A 470 -4.78 3.68 21.91
C ALA A 470 -4.40 2.38 21.17
N ASP A 471 -4.75 1.21 21.71
CA ASP A 471 -4.47 -0.08 21.06
C ASP A 471 -5.11 -0.23 19.66
N ARG A 472 -6.24 0.46 19.39
CA ARG A 472 -6.90 0.49 18.06
C ARG A 472 -6.30 1.52 17.11
N LEU A 473 -5.84 2.67 17.61
CA LEU A 473 -5.10 3.68 16.83
C LEU A 473 -3.70 3.20 16.44
N PHE A 474 -3.08 2.38 17.30
CA PHE A 474 -1.68 1.95 17.19
C PHE A 474 -1.51 0.46 16.83
N ALA A 475 -2.58 -0.22 16.37
CA ALA A 475 -2.46 -1.59 15.88
C ALA A 475 -1.59 -1.65 14.60
N PRO A 476 -0.71 -2.67 14.41
CA PRO A 476 0.20 -2.77 13.25
C PRO A 476 -0.48 -3.01 11.88
N ARG A 477 -1.78 -2.76 11.74
CA ARG A 477 -2.52 -2.85 10.48
C ARG A 477 -3.57 -1.74 10.43
N PRO A 478 -3.66 -0.98 9.33
CA PRO A 478 -4.69 0.03 9.20
C PRO A 478 -6.03 -0.69 9.05
N GLN A 479 -6.79 -0.82 10.14
CA GLN A 479 -8.23 -0.92 9.96
C GLN A 479 -8.66 0.43 9.41
N VAL A 480 -9.24 0.41 8.22
CA VAL A 480 -10.00 1.54 7.69
C VAL A 480 -11.05 1.87 8.74
N VAL A 481 -10.77 2.88 9.57
CA VAL A 481 -11.78 3.46 10.44
C VAL A 481 -12.71 4.21 9.49
N ARG A 482 -13.74 3.52 9.01
CA ARG A 482 -14.93 4.17 8.47
C ARG A 482 -15.60 4.86 9.65
N THR A 483 -15.18 6.07 9.98
CA THR A 483 -15.95 6.95 10.86
C THR A 483 -17.18 7.45 10.10
N THR A 484 -18.16 6.57 9.94
CA THR A 484 -19.57 6.94 9.84
C THR A 484 -20.19 6.77 11.22
N SER A 485 -19.66 7.51 12.18
CA SER A 485 -20.38 7.96 13.36
C SER A 485 -19.57 9.10 13.94
N SER A 486 -19.99 10.33 13.64
CA SER A 486 -19.67 11.49 14.45
C SER A 486 -20.22 11.25 15.85
N LEU A 487 -19.49 10.48 16.66
CA LEU A 487 -19.61 10.59 18.10
C LEU A 487 -18.85 11.88 18.44
N GLU A 488 -19.57 12.99 18.50
CA GLU A 488 -19.10 14.20 19.16
C GLU A 488 -18.94 13.85 20.64
N VAL A 489 -17.81 13.24 20.98
CA VAL A 489 -17.36 13.22 22.36
C VAL A 489 -16.80 14.62 22.58
N ASP A 490 -17.49 15.42 23.38
CA ASP A 490 -16.95 16.69 23.88
C ASP A 490 -15.70 16.37 24.69
N VAL A 491 -14.53 16.46 24.06
CA VAL A 491 -13.25 16.34 24.72
C VAL A 491 -12.94 17.72 25.29
N THR A 492 -12.93 17.82 26.62
CA THR A 492 -12.58 19.08 27.27
C THR A 492 -11.07 19.21 27.27
N VAL A 493 -10.56 20.26 26.64
CA VAL A 493 -9.13 20.60 26.71
C VAL A 493 -8.89 21.48 27.91
N ARG A 494 -7.84 21.20 28.68
CA ARG A 494 -7.43 22.04 29.81
C ARG A 494 -5.96 22.43 29.70
N PRO A 495 -5.62 23.67 30.07
CA PRO A 495 -4.22 24.08 30.17
C PRO A 495 -3.53 23.28 31.28
N ALA A 496 -2.27 22.95 31.04
CA ALA A 496 -1.41 22.21 31.96
C ALA A 496 0.06 22.56 31.70
N VAL A 497 0.93 22.10 32.59
CA VAL A 497 2.38 22.20 32.42
C VAL A 497 3.00 20.82 32.60
N ALA A 498 3.78 20.41 31.61
CA ALA A 498 4.61 19.22 31.67
C ALA A 498 5.97 19.57 32.29
N TYR A 499 6.35 18.85 33.33
CA TYR A 499 7.62 18.98 34.04
C TYR A 499 8.44 17.72 33.80
N SER A 500 9.62 17.84 33.20
CA SER A 500 10.52 16.71 32.95
C SER A 500 11.82 16.84 33.74
N SER A 501 12.22 15.77 34.41
CA SER A 501 13.44 15.69 35.23
C SER A 501 14.02 14.27 35.26
N ASP A 502 15.27 14.13 35.66
CA ASP A 502 15.96 12.85 35.82
C ASP A 502 15.46 12.00 37.01
N VAL A 503 14.81 12.63 37.99
CA VAL A 503 14.26 11.97 39.19
C VAL A 503 12.80 11.54 39.05
N GLY A 504 11.98 12.30 38.33
CA GLY A 504 10.53 12.11 38.25
C GLY A 504 10.00 11.68 36.88
N GLY A 505 10.87 11.56 35.88
CA GLY A 505 10.42 11.47 34.49
C GLY A 505 9.64 12.72 34.10
N THR A 506 8.57 12.56 33.31
CA THR A 506 7.69 13.66 32.94
C THR A 506 6.38 13.60 33.67
N VAL A 507 6.05 14.62 34.47
CA VAL A 507 4.75 14.73 35.12
C VAL A 507 3.98 15.92 34.58
N VAL A 508 2.72 15.69 34.16
CA VAL A 508 1.81 16.74 33.73
C VAL A 508 0.93 17.18 34.91
N LEU A 509 1.06 18.45 35.30
CA LEU A 509 0.20 19.07 36.31
C LEU A 509 -0.83 19.94 35.60
N SER A 510 -2.11 19.78 35.98
CA SER A 510 -3.23 20.54 35.42
C SER A 510 -4.06 21.22 36.51
N ASP A 511 -4.92 22.13 36.05
CA ASP A 511 -5.91 22.82 36.88
C ASP A 511 -5.27 23.53 38.10
N ARG A 512 -5.99 23.53 39.22
CA ARG A 512 -5.64 24.20 40.47
C ARG A 512 -4.35 23.69 41.10
N VAL A 513 -3.89 22.48 40.78
CA VAL A 513 -2.64 21.93 41.35
C VAL A 513 -1.44 22.65 40.76
N ASP A 514 -1.42 22.87 39.44
CA ASP A 514 -0.35 23.60 38.77
C ASP A 514 -0.29 25.06 39.22
N GLU A 515 -1.44 25.74 39.27
CA GLU A 515 -1.55 27.13 39.75
C GLU A 515 -0.95 27.28 41.16
N ARG A 516 -1.29 26.37 42.07
CA ARG A 516 -0.80 26.40 43.45
C ARG A 516 0.66 25.98 43.57
N TYR A 517 1.12 25.07 42.73
CA TYR A 517 2.53 24.71 42.65
C TYR A 517 3.39 25.89 42.15
N ALA A 518 2.92 26.63 41.15
CA ALA A 518 3.56 27.86 40.70
C ALA A 518 3.59 28.94 41.82
N GLU A 519 2.49 29.14 42.56
CA GLU A 519 2.45 30.04 43.72
C GLU A 519 3.44 29.64 44.84
N ALA A 520 3.70 28.34 44.99
CA ALA A 520 4.66 27.79 45.94
C ALA A 520 6.14 27.90 45.48
N GLY A 521 6.40 28.55 44.34
CA GLY A 521 7.74 28.75 43.78
C GLY A 521 8.14 27.75 42.69
N GLY A 522 7.22 26.88 42.25
CA GLY A 522 7.47 25.89 41.21
C GLY A 522 8.65 24.97 41.54
N THR A 523 9.44 24.62 40.52
CA THR A 523 10.60 23.71 40.66
C THR A 523 11.70 24.29 41.56
N GLY A 524 11.83 25.61 41.62
CA GLY A 524 12.76 26.31 42.52
C GLY A 524 12.24 26.46 43.96
N GLY A 525 10.97 26.10 44.19
CA GLY A 525 10.33 26.11 45.50
C GLY A 525 10.74 24.91 46.36
N PRO A 526 10.33 24.89 47.65
CA PRO A 526 10.72 23.85 48.59
C PRO A 526 10.25 22.44 48.20
N LEU A 527 9.24 22.32 47.35
CA LEU A 527 8.74 21.04 46.84
C LEU A 527 9.66 20.40 45.80
N GLY A 528 10.41 21.18 45.02
CA GLY A 528 11.19 20.64 43.90
C GLY A 528 10.31 20.02 42.81
N PHE A 529 10.89 19.16 41.97
CA PHE A 529 10.18 18.56 40.83
C PHE A 529 9.08 17.56 41.26
N PRO A 530 8.00 17.45 40.47
CA PRO A 530 7.02 16.37 40.64
C PRO A 530 7.63 15.00 40.30
N LEU A 531 7.19 13.95 41.01
CA LEU A 531 7.77 12.61 40.89
C LEU A 531 6.94 11.59 40.10
N GLU A 532 5.61 11.65 40.18
CA GLU A 532 4.71 10.77 39.44
C GLU A 532 3.33 11.44 39.25
N ALA A 533 2.66 11.20 38.13
CA ALA A 533 1.31 11.72 37.91
C ALA A 533 0.27 10.93 38.74
N VAL A 534 -0.56 11.64 39.50
CA VAL A 534 -1.56 11.02 40.37
C VAL A 534 -2.96 11.11 39.76
N ARG A 535 -3.65 9.97 39.61
CA ARG A 535 -5.10 9.96 39.31
C ARG A 535 -5.90 10.12 40.60
N TRP A 536 -6.66 11.21 40.71
CA TRP A 536 -7.64 11.40 41.79
C TRP A 536 -8.62 10.20 41.83
N PRO A 537 -8.95 9.64 43.01
CA PRO A 537 -9.07 10.33 44.31
C PRO A 537 -7.89 10.13 45.29
N TRP A 538 -6.68 9.82 44.81
CA TRP A 538 -5.48 9.75 45.65
C TRP A 538 -5.21 11.09 46.36
N PRO A 539 -4.74 11.09 47.63
CA PRO A 539 -4.89 12.27 48.50
C PRO A 539 -3.96 13.46 48.17
N ALA A 540 -2.82 13.23 47.50
CA ALA A 540 -1.87 14.30 47.20
C ALA A 540 -0.91 13.94 46.06
N GLN A 541 -0.51 14.95 45.29
CA GLN A 541 0.54 14.92 44.27
C GLN A 541 1.93 14.91 44.94
N PRO A 542 2.81 13.92 44.67
CA PRO A 542 4.15 13.87 45.23
C PRO A 542 5.18 14.70 44.45
N PHE A 543 6.14 15.24 45.19
CA PHE A 543 7.31 15.99 44.73
C PHE A 543 8.55 15.57 45.53
N GLU A 544 9.75 15.97 45.09
CA GLU A 544 11.03 15.66 45.77
C GLU A 544 11.03 16.06 47.27
N GLY A 545 10.46 17.23 47.57
CA GLY A 545 10.46 17.87 48.87
C GLY A 545 9.21 17.63 49.71
N GLY A 546 8.19 16.91 49.21
CA GLY A 546 6.92 16.72 49.91
C GLY A 546 5.75 16.34 49.03
N VAL A 547 4.52 16.67 49.47
CA VAL A 547 3.29 16.41 48.73
C VAL A 547 2.37 17.64 48.71
N MET A 548 1.51 17.75 47.70
CA MET A 548 0.48 18.79 47.59
C MET A 548 -0.92 18.18 47.40
N SER A 549 -1.91 18.59 48.19
CA SER A 549 -3.31 18.17 47.99
C SER A 549 -3.97 18.86 46.78
N ARG A 550 -5.16 18.41 46.38
CA ARG A 550 -5.92 19.00 45.26
C ARG A 550 -6.27 20.46 45.50
N GLU A 551 -6.48 20.80 46.76
CA GLU A 551 -6.83 22.13 47.25
C GLU A 551 -5.60 23.06 47.30
N GLY A 552 -4.39 22.53 47.08
CA GLY A 552 -3.13 23.27 47.08
C GLY A 552 -2.39 23.28 48.42
N VAL A 553 -2.77 22.41 49.37
CA VAL A 553 -2.11 22.36 50.69
C VAL A 553 -0.82 21.56 50.58
N VAL A 554 0.29 22.22 50.89
CA VAL A 554 1.65 21.65 50.81
C VAL A 554 2.03 21.03 52.15
N VAL A 555 2.57 19.81 52.13
CA VAL A 555 3.15 19.14 53.31
C VAL A 555 4.56 18.68 52.98
N SER A 556 5.55 19.10 53.77
CA SER A 556 6.95 18.72 53.55
C SER A 556 7.17 17.21 53.67
N GLY A 557 8.23 16.69 53.03
CA GLY A 557 8.55 15.26 53.03
C GLY A 557 8.77 14.69 54.44
N ALA A 558 9.36 15.47 55.35
CA ALA A 558 9.55 15.06 56.76
C ALA A 558 8.20 14.86 57.48
N ILE A 559 7.26 15.79 57.28
CA ILE A 559 5.92 15.71 57.88
C ILE A 559 5.11 14.61 57.19
N HIS A 560 5.17 14.50 55.86
CA HIS A 560 4.48 13.44 55.13
C HIS A 560 4.94 12.04 55.54
N SER A 561 6.25 11.86 55.73
CA SER A 561 6.84 10.60 56.22
C SER A 561 6.37 10.27 57.63
N LEU A 562 6.34 11.26 58.54
CA LEU A 562 5.80 11.10 59.89
C LEU A 562 4.34 10.65 59.86
N LEU A 563 3.48 11.31 59.08
CA LEU A 563 2.05 11.00 58.99
C LEU A 563 1.78 9.63 58.35
N ARG A 564 2.61 9.20 57.38
CA ARG A 564 2.54 7.84 56.83
C ARG A 564 2.95 6.77 57.84
N ALA A 565 3.96 7.05 58.66
CA ALA A 565 4.46 6.14 59.67
C ALA A 565 3.50 5.99 60.87
N ASP A 566 2.82 7.08 61.26
CA ASP A 566 1.86 7.10 62.38
C ASP A 566 0.46 7.56 61.91
N ARG A 567 -0.33 6.60 61.43
CA ARG A 567 -1.71 6.87 60.98
C ARG A 567 -2.65 7.30 62.11
N ALA A 568 -2.38 6.91 63.36
CA ALA A 568 -3.20 7.31 64.50
C ALA A 568 -2.98 8.79 64.83
N LEU A 569 -1.73 9.25 64.75
CA LEU A 569 -1.39 10.67 64.82
C LEU A 569 -2.04 11.46 63.69
N ALA A 570 -1.97 10.98 62.45
CA ALA A 570 -2.59 11.63 61.30
C ALA A 570 -4.11 11.82 61.50
N ALA A 571 -4.81 10.77 61.96
CA ALA A 571 -6.25 10.85 62.26
C ALA A 571 -6.58 11.86 63.37
N ARG A 572 -5.69 12.00 64.37
CA ARG A 572 -5.85 12.97 65.46
C ARG A 572 -5.59 14.40 65.02
N LEU A 573 -4.59 14.62 64.15
CA LEU A 573 -4.27 15.94 63.61
C LEU A 573 -5.38 16.44 62.65
N GLY A 574 -6.02 15.54 61.91
CA GLY A 574 -7.03 15.88 60.91
C GLY A 574 -6.41 16.36 59.60
N GLU A 575 -7.20 17.04 58.76
CA GLU A 575 -6.75 17.52 57.46
C GLU A 575 -5.71 18.65 57.58
N PRO A 576 -4.67 18.68 56.75
CA PRO A 576 -3.70 19.77 56.71
C PRO A 576 -4.34 21.07 56.20
N GLU A 577 -3.96 22.20 56.80
CA GLU A 577 -4.45 23.54 56.45
C GLU A 577 -3.39 24.35 55.67
N GLU A 578 -3.83 25.33 54.88
CA GLU A 578 -2.92 26.18 54.10
C GLU A 578 -1.98 26.97 55.02
N ASN A 579 -0.66 26.78 54.88
CA ASN A 579 0.33 27.60 55.58
C ASN A 579 1.44 28.07 54.64
N LYS A 580 1.65 29.39 54.57
CA LYS A 580 2.67 30.03 53.73
C LYS A 580 4.05 30.13 54.41
N GLN A 581 4.22 29.59 55.61
CA GLN A 581 5.46 29.63 56.38
C GLN A 581 5.99 28.20 56.64
N GLY A 582 6.93 27.75 55.80
CA GLY A 582 7.37 26.33 55.72
C GLY A 582 8.02 25.70 56.95
N ALA A 583 8.21 26.42 58.06
CA ALA A 583 8.72 25.84 59.31
C ALA A 583 7.62 25.21 60.18
N ILE A 584 6.34 25.50 59.88
CA ILE A 584 5.17 25.12 60.67
C ILE A 584 4.11 24.60 59.70
N GLN A 585 3.41 23.52 60.01
CA GLN A 585 2.27 23.02 59.26
C GLN A 585 1.06 22.93 60.17
N PHE A 586 0.00 23.66 59.85
CA PHE A 586 -1.26 23.61 60.60
C PHE A 586 -2.12 22.44 60.10
N PHE A 587 -2.89 21.87 61.02
CA PHE A 587 -3.90 20.85 60.78
C PHE A 587 -5.17 21.23 61.55
N ALA A 588 -6.32 20.72 61.13
CA ALA A 588 -7.62 21.02 61.75
C ALA A 588 -7.61 20.93 63.29
N ASN A 589 -6.89 19.95 63.83
CA ASN A 589 -6.80 19.66 65.26
C ASN A 589 -5.35 19.72 65.78
N GLY A 590 -4.42 20.44 65.13
CA GLY A 590 -3.05 20.51 65.63
C GLY A 590 -2.06 21.28 64.76
N VAL A 591 -0.79 21.17 65.09
CA VAL A 591 0.32 21.79 64.35
C VAL A 591 1.54 20.88 64.39
N VAL A 592 2.30 20.81 63.29
CA VAL A 592 3.58 20.11 63.24
C VAL A 592 4.66 21.12 62.90
N THR A 593 5.70 21.19 63.72
CA THR A 593 6.85 22.10 63.52
C THR A 593 8.08 21.33 63.08
N ILE A 594 8.91 21.90 62.22
CA ILE A 594 10.19 21.29 61.83
C ILE A 594 11.32 21.97 62.60
N ARG A 595 12.02 21.21 63.44
CA ARG A 595 13.24 21.65 64.13
C ARG A 595 14.39 20.71 63.78
N ASN A 596 15.47 21.27 63.22
CA ASN A 596 16.66 20.51 62.81
C ASN A 596 16.35 19.32 61.88
N GLY A 597 15.35 19.46 61.00
CA GLY A 597 14.90 18.40 60.09
C GLY A 597 13.97 17.35 60.73
N ILE A 598 13.65 17.47 62.02
CA ILE A 598 12.75 16.57 62.75
C ILE A 598 11.36 17.21 62.83
N ALA A 599 10.33 16.45 62.46
CA ALA A 599 8.94 16.86 62.59
C ALA A 599 8.43 16.61 64.02
N GLU A 600 8.02 17.67 64.71
CA GLU A 600 7.50 17.65 66.08
C GLU A 600 5.99 17.96 66.06
N PRO A 601 5.10 16.97 66.31
CA PRO A 601 3.65 17.16 66.26
C PRO A 601 3.05 17.62 67.59
N TRP A 602 2.05 18.50 67.51
CA TRP A 602 1.29 19.03 68.63
C TRP A 602 -0.21 18.93 68.32
N VAL A 603 -0.91 17.99 68.96
CA VAL A 603 -2.36 17.80 68.78
C VAL A 603 -3.09 18.66 69.82
N ARG A 604 -4.16 19.35 69.41
CA ARG A 604 -5.08 20.01 70.36
C ARG A 604 -5.68 18.96 71.30
N PRO A 605 -5.79 19.26 72.61
CA PRO A 605 -6.33 18.33 73.60
C PRO A 605 -7.71 17.77 73.27
#